data_AF-A0A117P6R5-F1
#
_entry.id   AF-A0A117P6R5-F1
#
_cell.length_a   1.000
_cell.length_b   1.000
_cell.length_c   1.000
_cell.angle_alpha   90.00
_cell.angle_beta   90.00
_cell.angle_gamma   90.00
#
_symmetry.space_group_name_H-M   'P 1'
#
loop_
_entity.id
_entity.type
_entity.pdbx_description
1 polymer ?
#
loop_
_entity_poly.entity_id
_entity_poly.type
_entity_poly.pdbx_seq_one_letter_code
_entity_poly.pdbx_strand_id
1 'polypeptide(L)'
;MTPSTTATEDPRLRAGTQLLADLRGEIARADAKATVLTGVLGITASGLGTLLTGHGWNPGALPPPAAVLWWVGVIALVVALLALLLAVMPRYRGSDWAPGQPVTYFAEIHSAARAGRLTAALAETGRDPAPGLFLALAETSRIAARKHFWIRTGLLAFGCASVLLSGSLLAA
;
A
#
# COMPACT_ATOMS: atom_id res chain seq x y z
N MET A 1 -13.13 -3.71 -44.74
CA MET A 1 -11.82 -3.93 -44.09
C MET A 1 -11.04 -2.65 -44.36
N THR A 2 -11.16 -1.60 -43.57
CA THR A 2 -10.67 -1.38 -42.19
C THR A 2 -11.51 -0.30 -41.49
N PRO A 3 -11.78 -0.43 -40.18
CA PRO A 3 -11.49 0.70 -39.29
C PRO A 3 -11.03 0.23 -37.90
N SER A 4 -9.79 0.55 -37.51
CA SER A 4 -9.30 0.30 -36.15
C SER A 4 -8.39 1.42 -35.61
N THR A 5 -8.40 2.60 -36.24
CA THR A 5 -7.51 3.72 -35.88
C THR A 5 -8.15 4.71 -34.89
N THR A 6 -9.47 4.71 -34.71
CA THR A 6 -10.18 5.78 -33.99
C THR A 6 -10.22 5.63 -32.47
N ALA A 7 -10.15 4.41 -31.92
CA ALA A 7 -10.25 4.21 -30.47
C ALA A 7 -9.04 4.81 -29.71
N THR A 8 -7.84 4.78 -30.30
CA THR A 8 -6.62 5.39 -29.71
C THR A 8 -6.56 6.92 -29.97
N GLU A 9 -7.41 7.43 -30.86
CA GLU A 9 -7.48 8.86 -31.18
C GLU A 9 -8.35 9.67 -30.22
N ASP A 10 -9.28 9.03 -29.49
CA ASP A 10 -10.14 9.71 -28.52
C ASP A 10 -9.28 10.36 -27.40
N PRO A 11 -9.31 11.71 -27.28
CA PRO A 11 -8.58 12.44 -26.26
C PRO A 11 -8.86 11.95 -24.83
N ARG A 12 -10.07 11.45 -24.55
CA ARG A 12 -10.45 10.94 -23.23
C ARG A 12 -9.76 9.61 -22.92
N LEU A 13 -9.69 8.69 -23.88
CA LEU A 13 -8.97 7.43 -23.74
C LEU A 13 -7.46 7.66 -23.59
N ARG A 14 -6.90 8.64 -24.31
CA ARG A 14 -5.49 9.02 -24.18
C ARG A 14 -5.17 9.63 -22.81
N ALA A 15 -6.00 10.57 -22.34
CA ALA A 15 -5.84 11.16 -21.01
C ALA A 15 -5.99 10.10 -19.90
N GLY A 16 -6.97 9.20 -20.01
CA GLY A 16 -7.18 8.15 -19.02
C GLY A 16 -6.04 7.13 -18.96
N THR A 17 -5.44 6.76 -20.09
CA THR A 17 -4.28 5.85 -20.13
C THR A 17 -3.02 6.49 -19.56
N GLN A 18 -2.79 7.78 -19.81
CA GLN A 18 -1.72 8.56 -19.17
C GLN A 18 -1.91 8.62 -17.65
N LEU A 19 -3.09 9.01 -17.17
CA LEU A 19 -3.40 9.05 -15.73
C LEU A 19 -3.22 7.68 -15.07
N LEU A 20 -3.58 6.59 -15.76
CA LEU A 20 -3.41 5.24 -15.23
C LEU A 20 -1.92 4.87 -15.11
N ALA A 21 -1.10 5.25 -16.08
CA ALA A 21 0.34 5.07 -16.02
C ALA A 21 0.96 5.89 -14.87
N ASP A 22 0.54 7.13 -14.70
CA ASP A 22 0.98 8.01 -13.63
C ASP A 22 0.63 7.45 -12.24
N LEU A 23 -0.63 7.01 -12.05
CA LEU A 23 -1.09 6.40 -10.81
C LEU A 23 -0.32 5.10 -10.48
N ARG A 24 -0.05 4.25 -11.48
CA ARG A 24 0.78 3.05 -11.29
C ARG A 24 2.20 3.41 -10.87
N GLY A 25 2.78 4.45 -11.48
CA GLY A 25 4.08 4.99 -11.09
C GLY A 25 4.09 5.54 -9.66
N GLU A 26 3.04 6.25 -9.26
CA GLU A 26 2.87 6.74 -7.89
C GLU A 26 2.76 5.61 -6.86
N ILE A 27 2.01 4.55 -7.18
CA ILE A 27 1.91 3.37 -6.31
C ILE A 27 3.27 2.70 -6.16
N ALA A 28 4.03 2.49 -7.24
CA ALA A 28 5.37 1.91 -7.17
C ALA A 28 6.32 2.77 -6.33
N ARG A 29 6.26 4.10 -6.48
CA ARG A 29 7.03 5.03 -5.63
C ARG A 29 6.60 4.96 -4.17
N ALA A 30 5.30 4.84 -3.89
CA ALA A 30 4.79 4.71 -2.53
C ALA A 30 5.24 3.39 -1.88
N ASP A 31 5.26 2.28 -2.64
CA ASP A 31 5.73 0.97 -2.16
C ASP A 31 7.23 0.98 -1.87
N ALA A 32 8.02 1.65 -2.71
CA ALA A 32 9.44 1.86 -2.45
C ALA A 32 9.65 2.64 -1.15
N LYS A 33 8.89 3.74 -0.92
CA LYS A 33 8.95 4.50 0.34
C LYS A 33 8.58 3.64 1.54
N ALA A 34 7.51 2.86 1.44
CA ALA A 34 7.05 1.99 2.53
C ALA A 34 8.07 0.90 2.86
N THR A 35 8.68 0.28 1.84
CA THR A 35 9.75 -0.72 2.01
C THR A 35 10.97 -0.12 2.70
N VAL A 36 11.42 1.06 2.27
CA VAL A 36 12.54 1.78 2.90
C VAL A 36 12.22 2.13 4.36
N LEU A 37 11.04 2.71 4.63
CA LEU A 37 10.63 3.04 6.01
C LEU A 37 10.57 1.80 6.91
N THR A 38 10.07 0.67 6.38
CA THR A 38 10.02 -0.60 7.11
C THR A 38 11.43 -1.11 7.41
N GLY A 39 12.36 -1.00 6.46
CA GLY A 39 13.77 -1.34 6.66
C GLY A 39 14.43 -0.48 7.73
N VAL A 40 14.25 0.84 7.68
CA VAL A 40 14.76 1.78 8.69
C VAL A 40 14.19 1.44 10.07
N LEU A 41 12.87 1.23 10.16
CA LEU A 41 12.20 0.83 11.39
C LEU A 41 12.80 -0.46 11.98
N GLY A 42 13.03 -1.47 11.14
CA GLY A 42 13.66 -2.72 11.54
C GLY A 42 15.08 -2.56 12.08
N ILE A 43 15.90 -1.74 11.41
CA ILE A 43 17.27 -1.43 11.85
C ILE A 43 17.24 -0.69 13.20
N THR A 44 16.41 0.33 13.33
CA THR A 44 16.29 1.11 14.58
C THR A 44 15.82 0.24 15.74
N ALA A 45 14.78 -0.59 15.52
CA ALA A 45 14.27 -1.51 16.54
C ALA A 45 15.33 -2.54 16.96
N SER A 46 16.08 -3.09 15.99
CA SER A 46 17.14 -4.08 16.27
C SER A 46 18.33 -3.46 17.01
N GLY A 47 18.71 -2.23 16.64
CA GLY A 47 19.77 -1.48 17.31
C GLY A 47 19.42 -1.13 18.76
N LEU A 48 18.20 -0.64 19.00
CA LEU A 48 17.68 -0.43 20.35
C LEU A 48 17.67 -1.73 21.16
N GLY A 49 17.13 -2.81 20.61
CA GLY A 49 17.11 -4.12 21.28
C GLY A 49 18.51 -4.58 21.69
N THR A 50 19.48 -4.50 20.77
CA THR A 50 20.88 -4.88 21.02
C THR A 50 21.50 -4.03 22.15
N LEU A 51 21.33 -2.70 22.08
CA LEU A 51 21.86 -1.78 23.09
C LEU A 51 21.33 -2.10 24.50
N LEU A 52 20.01 -2.34 24.60
CA LEU A 52 19.34 -2.62 25.86
C LEU A 52 19.76 -3.97 26.44
N THR A 53 19.87 -5.00 25.60
CA THR A 53 20.37 -6.32 26.04
C THR A 53 21.81 -6.26 26.52
N GLY A 54 22.66 -5.44 25.89
CA GLY A 54 24.06 -5.27 26.28
C GLY A 54 24.25 -4.57 27.64
N HIS A 55 23.26 -3.77 28.08
CA HIS A 55 23.31 -3.03 29.36
C HIS A 55 22.53 -3.70 30.50
N GLY A 56 22.03 -4.93 30.30
CA GLY A 56 21.21 -5.61 31.33
C GLY A 56 19.91 -4.87 31.65
N TRP A 57 19.36 -4.15 30.66
CA TRP A 57 18.18 -3.30 30.84
C TRP A 57 16.98 -4.10 31.36
N ASN A 58 16.36 -3.62 32.43
CA ASN A 58 15.13 -4.19 32.99
C ASN A 58 14.01 -3.14 33.00
N PRO A 59 12.98 -3.28 32.14
CA PRO A 59 11.85 -2.34 32.12
C PRO A 59 11.04 -2.34 33.42
N GLY A 60 11.14 -3.38 34.25
CA GLY A 60 10.51 -3.45 35.57
C GLY A 60 11.20 -2.62 36.65
N ALA A 61 12.41 -2.12 36.39
CA ALA A 61 13.14 -1.23 37.30
C ALA A 61 12.86 0.26 37.04
N LEU A 62 12.07 0.58 36.01
CA LEU A 62 11.76 1.96 35.63
C LEU A 62 10.84 2.64 36.66
N PRO A 63 11.06 3.93 36.97
CA PRO A 63 10.09 4.70 37.72
C PRO A 63 8.74 4.75 36.96
N PRO A 64 7.60 4.77 37.66
CA PRO A 64 6.27 4.68 37.05
C PRO A 64 6.02 5.59 35.83
N PRO A 65 6.41 6.88 35.81
CA PRO A 65 6.22 7.73 34.63
C PRO A 65 7.08 7.27 33.43
N ALA A 66 8.32 6.85 33.66
CA ALA A 66 9.19 6.33 32.60
C ALA A 66 8.65 4.99 32.06
N ALA A 67 8.15 4.11 32.92
CA ALA A 67 7.53 2.85 32.51
C ALA A 67 6.31 3.06 31.61
N VAL A 68 5.48 4.07 31.88
CA VAL A 68 4.34 4.42 31.01
C VAL A 68 4.84 4.90 29.64
N LEU A 69 5.81 5.82 29.59
CA LEU A 69 6.40 6.30 28.33
C LEU A 69 7.00 5.15 27.51
N TRP A 70 7.69 4.22 28.17
CA TRP A 70 8.26 3.03 27.56
C TRP A 70 7.21 2.20 26.83
N TRP A 71 6.17 1.77 27.55
CA TRP A 71 5.15 0.89 26.98
C TRP A 71 4.31 1.57 25.90
N VAL A 72 3.98 2.86 26.06
CA VAL A 72 3.29 3.62 25.00
C VAL A 72 4.20 3.75 23.76
N GLY A 73 5.51 3.96 23.95
CA GLY A 73 6.49 3.98 22.87
C GLY A 73 6.59 2.65 22.11
N VAL A 74 6.62 1.53 22.84
CA VAL A 74 6.62 0.17 22.25
C VAL A 74 5.34 -0.08 21.45
N ILE A 75 4.17 0.25 22.01
CA ILE A 75 2.88 0.11 21.31
C ILE A 75 2.87 0.96 20.03
N ALA A 76 3.35 2.20 20.10
CA ALA A 76 3.45 3.08 18.93
C ALA A 76 4.39 2.50 17.85
N LEU A 77 5.49 1.85 18.25
CA LEU A 77 6.41 1.17 17.34
C LEU A 77 5.74 -0.02 16.63
N VAL A 78 4.97 -0.82 17.36
CA VAL A 78 4.20 -1.94 16.80
C VAL A 78 3.13 -1.43 15.83
N VAL A 79 2.41 -0.36 16.18
CA VAL A 79 1.44 0.28 15.29
C VAL A 79 2.12 0.79 14.01
N ALA A 80 3.31 1.40 14.13
CA ALA A 80 4.08 1.86 12.98
C ALA A 80 4.44 0.71 12.05
N LEU A 81 4.93 -0.40 12.61
CA LEU A 81 5.28 -1.60 11.84
C LEU A 81 4.07 -2.18 11.11
N LEU A 82 2.96 -2.38 11.82
CA LEU A 82 1.73 -2.92 11.24
C LEU A 82 1.18 -2.01 10.14
N ALA A 83 1.18 -0.69 10.36
CA ALA A 83 0.74 0.27 9.35
C ALA A 83 1.60 0.19 8.08
N LEU A 84 2.93 0.15 8.22
CA LEU A 84 3.84 0.06 7.07
C LEU A 84 3.70 -1.29 6.34
N LEU A 85 3.60 -2.41 7.07
CA LEU A 85 3.32 -3.73 6.48
C LEU A 85 1.99 -3.75 5.72
N LEU A 86 0.94 -3.13 6.26
CA LEU A 86 -0.37 -3.01 5.60
C LEU A 86 -0.36 -2.09 4.37
N ALA A 87 0.62 -1.18 4.27
CA ALA A 87 0.89 -0.38 3.09
C ALA A 87 1.61 -1.19 1.99
N VAL A 88 2.56 -2.05 2.37
CA VAL A 88 3.33 -2.91 1.45
C VAL A 88 2.52 -4.12 0.96
N MET A 89 1.63 -4.66 1.80
CA MET A 89 0.87 -5.87 1.47
C MET A 89 0.09 -5.68 0.15
N PRO A 90 0.30 -6.54 -0.86
CA PRO A 90 -0.40 -6.42 -2.12
C PRO A 90 -1.89 -6.74 -1.91
N ARG A 91 -2.72 -5.69 -1.92
CA ARG A 91 -4.17 -5.82 -1.77
C ARG A 91 -4.80 -6.08 -3.13
N TYR A 92 -5.06 -7.34 -3.42
CA TYR A 92 -5.91 -7.76 -4.53
C TYR A 92 -7.36 -7.82 -4.03
N ARG A 93 -8.28 -7.03 -4.59
CA ARG A 93 -9.71 -7.26 -4.34
C ARG A 93 -10.20 -8.40 -5.25
N GLY A 94 -11.09 -9.22 -4.68
CA GLY A 94 -11.82 -10.25 -5.40
C GLY A 94 -12.60 -9.64 -6.56
N SER A 95 -12.56 -10.34 -7.69
CA SER A 95 -13.30 -10.02 -8.91
C SER A 95 -14.75 -10.46 -8.73
N ASP A 96 -15.70 -9.53 -8.83
CA ASP A 96 -17.13 -9.81 -9.00
C ASP A 96 -17.47 -9.90 -10.50
N TRP A 97 -16.55 -10.45 -11.31
CA TRP A 97 -16.74 -10.52 -12.75
C TRP A 97 -17.91 -11.45 -13.10
N ALA A 98 -18.89 -10.89 -13.82
CA ALA A 98 -20.02 -11.62 -14.37
C ALA A 98 -19.87 -11.81 -15.89
N PRO A 99 -20.32 -12.95 -16.44
CA PRO A 99 -20.25 -13.18 -17.88
C PRO A 99 -21.08 -12.15 -18.66
N GLY A 100 -20.45 -11.49 -19.65
CA GLY A 100 -21.04 -10.40 -20.43
C GLY A 100 -20.51 -9.01 -20.07
N GLN A 101 -19.65 -8.90 -19.05
CA GLN A 101 -18.97 -7.65 -18.68
C GLN A 101 -17.54 -7.59 -19.28
N PRO A 102 -17.09 -6.40 -19.72
CA PRO A 102 -15.72 -6.21 -20.20
C PRO A 102 -14.72 -6.54 -19.09
N VAL A 103 -13.57 -7.08 -19.46
CA VAL A 103 -12.49 -7.41 -18.52
C VAL A 103 -11.69 -6.14 -18.24
N THR A 104 -11.59 -5.77 -16.97
CA THR A 104 -11.00 -4.49 -16.53
C THR A 104 -9.82 -4.66 -15.59
N TYR A 105 -9.67 -5.84 -14.97
CA TYR A 105 -8.62 -6.11 -13.99
C TYR A 105 -8.00 -7.51 -14.10
N PHE A 106 -6.75 -7.68 -13.62
CA PHE A 106 -6.00 -8.94 -13.67
C PHE A 106 -6.76 -10.13 -13.05
N ALA A 107 -7.50 -9.90 -11.96
CA ALA A 107 -8.33 -10.94 -11.33
C ALA A 107 -9.48 -11.39 -12.25
N GLU A 108 -10.02 -10.48 -13.07
CA GLU A 108 -11.07 -10.75 -14.04
C GLU A 108 -10.52 -11.48 -15.27
N ILE A 109 -9.29 -11.16 -15.70
CA ILE A 109 -8.56 -11.90 -16.74
C ILE A 109 -8.33 -13.34 -16.28
N HIS A 110 -7.91 -13.54 -15.04
CA HIS A 110 -7.69 -14.86 -14.48
C HIS A 110 -8.99 -15.66 -14.34
N SER A 111 -10.10 -15.04 -13.89
CA SER A 111 -11.40 -15.70 -13.82
C SER A 111 -11.99 -16.00 -15.21
N ALA A 112 -11.85 -15.10 -16.18
CA ALA A 112 -12.31 -15.30 -17.55
C ALA A 112 -11.48 -16.37 -18.29
N ALA A 113 -10.17 -16.45 -18.02
CA ALA A 113 -9.29 -17.51 -18.52
C ALA A 113 -9.69 -18.88 -17.96
N ARG A 114 -9.94 -18.97 -16.65
CA ARG A 114 -10.40 -20.20 -16.00
C ARG A 114 -11.78 -20.64 -16.49
N ALA A 115 -12.63 -19.71 -16.89
CA ALA A 115 -13.94 -19.97 -17.49
C ALA A 115 -13.89 -20.24 -19.00
N GLY A 116 -12.71 -20.21 -19.65
CA GLY A 116 -12.56 -20.40 -21.09
C GLY A 116 -13.17 -19.30 -21.96
N ARG A 117 -13.49 -18.12 -21.40
CA ARG A 117 -14.19 -17.02 -22.09
C ARG A 117 -13.32 -15.79 -22.35
N LEU A 118 -12.01 -15.90 -22.15
CA LEU A 118 -11.09 -14.78 -22.22
C LEU A 118 -11.13 -14.07 -23.59
N THR A 119 -11.17 -14.82 -24.68
CA THR A 119 -11.23 -14.27 -26.06
C THR A 119 -12.51 -13.47 -26.32
N ALA A 120 -13.66 -13.98 -25.87
CA ALA A 120 -14.94 -13.27 -26.00
C ALA A 120 -14.97 -12.00 -25.14
N ALA A 121 -14.44 -12.07 -23.92
CA ALA A 121 -14.41 -10.93 -23.01
C ALA A 121 -13.42 -9.84 -23.48
N LEU A 122 -12.29 -10.22 -24.08
CA LEU A 122 -11.36 -9.27 -24.73
C LEU A 122 -11.97 -8.61 -25.97
N ALA A 123 -12.77 -9.35 -26.75
CA ALA A 123 -13.49 -8.78 -27.88
C ALA A 123 -14.53 -7.74 -27.43
N GLU A 124 -15.21 -7.98 -26.30
CA GLU A 124 -16.15 -7.02 -25.70
C GLU A 124 -15.43 -5.76 -25.19
N THR A 125 -14.29 -5.92 -24.48
CA THR A 125 -13.44 -4.79 -24.07
C THR A 125 -12.91 -3.98 -25.27
N GLY A 126 -12.62 -4.65 -26.40
CA GLY A 126 -12.18 -3.99 -27.62
C GLY A 126 -13.25 -3.15 -28.32
N ARG A 127 -14.55 -3.42 -28.08
CA ARG A 127 -15.65 -2.63 -28.64
C ARG A 127 -15.90 -1.33 -27.90
N ASP A 128 -15.76 -1.32 -26.57
CA ASP A 128 -15.88 -0.12 -25.75
C ASP A 128 -14.86 -0.15 -24.59
N PRO A 129 -13.66 0.43 -24.79
CA PRO A 129 -12.60 0.40 -23.77
C PRO A 129 -12.79 1.47 -22.67
N ALA A 130 -13.67 2.47 -22.87
CA ALA A 130 -13.77 3.61 -21.98
C ALA A 130 -14.28 3.27 -20.56
N PRO A 131 -15.35 2.47 -20.38
CA PRO A 131 -15.84 2.08 -19.06
C PRO A 131 -14.77 1.32 -18.25
N GLY A 132 -14.01 0.45 -18.92
CA GLY A 132 -12.95 -0.30 -18.27
C GLY A 132 -11.78 0.55 -17.80
N LEU A 133 -11.42 1.57 -18.58
CA LEU A 133 -10.38 2.53 -18.22
C LEU A 133 -10.78 3.38 -17.00
N PHE A 134 -12.01 3.90 -16.97
CA PHE A 134 -12.50 4.70 -15.84
C PHE A 134 -12.60 3.87 -14.55
N LEU A 135 -13.05 2.62 -14.63
CA LEU A 135 -13.09 1.71 -13.49
C LEU A 135 -11.68 1.41 -12.96
N ALA A 136 -10.74 1.13 -13.86
CA ALA A 136 -9.34 0.92 -13.48
C ALA A 136 -8.72 2.16 -12.82
N LEU A 137 -9.02 3.37 -13.30
CA LEU A 137 -8.57 4.63 -12.69
C LEU A 137 -9.13 4.82 -11.28
N ALA A 138 -10.45 4.66 -11.12
CA ALA A 138 -11.11 4.80 -9.82
C ALA A 138 -10.55 3.80 -8.79
N GLU A 139 -10.36 2.55 -9.20
CA GLU A 139 -9.83 1.52 -8.31
C GLU A 139 -8.36 1.77 -7.95
N THR A 140 -7.53 2.12 -8.94
CA THR A 140 -6.11 2.42 -8.74
C THR A 140 -5.94 3.64 -7.83
N SER A 141 -6.76 4.70 -8.01
CA SER A 141 -6.76 5.88 -7.15
C SER A 141 -7.12 5.55 -5.70
N ARG A 142 -8.14 4.71 -5.48
CA ARG A 142 -8.53 4.27 -4.13
C ARG A 142 -7.43 3.48 -3.42
N ILE A 143 -6.75 2.59 -4.15
CA ILE A 143 -5.60 1.83 -3.63
C ILE A 143 -4.47 2.80 -3.24
N ALA A 144 -4.14 3.76 -4.11
CA ALA A 144 -3.11 4.76 -3.86
C ALA A 144 -3.43 5.62 -2.61
N ALA A 145 -4.68 6.06 -2.46
CA ALA A 145 -5.14 6.81 -1.29
C ALA A 145 -5.01 6.00 0.00
N ARG A 146 -5.39 4.71 -0.03
CA ARG A 146 -5.27 3.83 1.14
C ARG A 146 -3.81 3.56 1.53
N LYS A 147 -2.91 3.37 0.55
CA LYS A 147 -1.47 3.24 0.80
C LYS A 147 -0.91 4.50 1.44
N HIS A 148 -1.26 5.69 0.94
CA HIS A 148 -0.84 6.96 1.54
C HIS A 148 -1.32 7.11 2.98
N PHE A 149 -2.57 6.71 3.28
CA PHE A 149 -3.08 6.73 4.64
C PHE A 149 -2.21 5.89 5.58
N TRP A 150 -1.94 4.63 5.22
CA TRP A 150 -1.11 3.74 6.04
C TRP A 150 0.34 4.20 6.18
N ILE A 151 0.94 4.74 5.12
CA ILE A 151 2.30 5.32 5.19
C ILE A 151 2.33 6.50 6.16
N ARG A 152 1.33 7.40 6.10
CA ARG A 152 1.26 8.58 6.97
C ARG A 152 1.04 8.18 8.43
N THR A 153 0.14 7.24 8.69
CA THR A 153 -0.08 6.69 10.03
C THR A 153 1.18 6.02 10.57
N GLY A 154 1.87 5.20 9.75
CA GLY A 154 3.11 4.53 10.14
C GLY A 154 4.22 5.51 10.49
N LEU A 155 4.39 6.57 9.68
CA LEU A 155 5.40 7.61 9.91
C LEU A 155 5.14 8.40 11.20
N LEU A 156 3.88 8.79 11.45
CA LEU A 156 3.50 9.49 12.68
C LEU A 156 3.71 8.62 13.91
N ALA A 157 3.29 7.36 13.85
CA ALA A 157 3.47 6.40 14.94
C ALA A 157 4.96 6.15 15.24
N PHE A 158 5.80 6.03 14.20
CA PHE A 158 7.24 5.91 14.36
C PHE A 158 7.88 7.14 15.01
N GLY A 159 7.47 8.35 14.60
CA GLY A 159 7.90 9.59 15.24
C GLY A 159 7.52 9.65 16.73
N CYS A 160 6.27 9.31 17.07
CA CYS A 160 5.81 9.23 18.46
C CYS A 160 6.62 8.20 19.26
N ALA A 161 6.83 7.00 18.71
CA ALA A 161 7.62 5.96 19.35
C ALA A 161 9.04 6.45 19.66
N SER A 162 9.67 7.14 18.70
CA SER A 162 11.03 7.65 18.86
C SER A 162 11.15 8.67 20.01
N VAL A 163 10.18 9.58 20.13
CA VAL A 163 10.14 10.58 21.21
C VAL A 163 9.84 9.92 22.57
N LEU A 164 8.86 9.02 22.62
CA LEU A 164 8.44 8.36 23.86
C LEU A 164 9.52 7.44 24.42
N LEU A 165 10.16 6.65 23.57
CA LEU A 165 11.25 5.75 23.98
C LEU A 165 12.46 6.57 24.45
N SER A 166 12.83 7.63 23.73
CA SER A 166 13.94 8.52 24.16
C SER A 166 13.61 9.22 25.48
N GLY A 167 12.39 9.74 25.64
CA GLY A 167 11.93 10.38 26.88
C GLY A 167 11.90 9.41 28.06
N SER A 168 11.50 8.16 27.83
CA SER A 168 11.57 7.11 28.86
C SER A 168 13.01 6.84 29.30
N LEU A 169 13.96 6.79 28.36
CA LEU A 169 15.36 6.52 28.67
C LEU A 169 16.02 7.68 29.42
N LEU A 170 15.62 8.92 29.14
CA LEU A 170 16.09 10.11 29.86
C LEU A 170 15.50 10.23 31.28
N ALA A 171 14.32 9.65 31.50
CA ALA A 171 13.62 9.65 32.79
C ALA A 171 13.87 8.40 33.63
N ALA A 172 14.66 7.45 33.11
CA ALA A 172 15.07 6.21 33.77
C ALA A 172 16.30 6.43 34.63
#